data_AF-A0A2D8LLA9-F1
#
_entry.id   AF-A0A2D8LLA9-F1
#
_cell.length_a   1.000
_cell.length_b   1.000
_cell.length_c   1.000
_cell.angle_alpha   90.00
_cell.angle_beta   90.00
_cell.angle_gamma   90.00
#
_symmetry.space_group_name_H-M   'P 1'
#
loop_
_entity.id
_entity.type
_entity.pdbx_description
1 polymer ?
#
loop_
_entity_poly.entity_id
_entity_poly.type
_entity_poly.pdbx_seq_one_letter_code
_entity_poly.pdbx_strand_id
1 'polypeptide(L)'
;MNNIINSLEDYDGAIERLQDGIENLLLLNIEENGTQVMYHFKAFEPKKCGVGFDYVFYKYSKERGFKFLKDNTKYKFLVKLLFLEIQEVIDIQNVYMEINSD
;
A
#
# COMPACT_ATOMS: atom_id res chain seq x y z
N MET A 1 34.36 -5.50 0.20
CA MET A 1 33.24 -4.53 0.13
C MET A 1 32.73 -4.54 -1.30
N ASN A 2 31.65 -5.27 -1.57
CA ASN A 2 30.83 -5.17 -2.78
C ASN A 2 29.73 -6.22 -2.62
N ASN A 3 28.61 -5.83 -2.00
CA ASN A 3 27.36 -6.59 -1.97
C ASN A 3 26.14 -5.74 -1.58
N ILE A 4 26.28 -4.41 -1.45
CA ILE A 4 25.19 -3.51 -1.04
C ILE A 4 24.50 -2.86 -2.26
N ILE A 5 25.10 -2.98 -3.45
CA ILE A 5 24.61 -2.28 -4.65
C ILE A 5 23.44 -3.04 -5.33
N ASN A 6 23.39 -4.37 -5.23
CA ASN A 6 22.30 -5.17 -5.83
C ASN A 6 20.99 -5.11 -5.04
N SER A 7 21.00 -4.78 -3.74
CA SER A 7 19.79 -4.84 -2.90
C SER A 7 18.87 -3.63 -3.03
N LEU A 8 19.36 -2.51 -3.57
CA LEU A 8 18.59 -1.28 -3.77
C LEU A 8 17.83 -1.30 -5.11
N GLU A 9 18.46 -1.77 -6.18
CA GLU A 9 17.82 -1.92 -7.50
C GLU A 9 16.68 -2.96 -7.48
N ASP A 10 16.85 -4.07 -6.75
CA ASP A 10 15.77 -5.05 -6.53
C ASP A 10 14.60 -4.48 -5.69
N TYR A 11 14.88 -3.52 -4.81
CA TYR A 11 13.87 -2.92 -3.92
C TYR A 11 12.96 -1.94 -4.67
N ASP A 12 13.53 -1.08 -5.52
CA ASP A 12 12.77 -0.12 -6.32
C ASP A 12 11.87 -0.86 -7.33
N GLY A 13 12.39 -1.88 -8.01
CA GLY A 13 11.61 -2.70 -8.95
C GLY A 13 10.56 -3.59 -8.26
N ALA A 14 10.75 -3.98 -7.00
CA ALA A 14 9.71 -4.64 -6.22
C ALA A 14 8.58 -3.68 -5.85
N ILE A 15 8.90 -2.43 -5.49
CA ILE A 15 7.90 -1.41 -5.16
C ILE A 15 7.11 -0.95 -6.38
N GLU A 16 7.73 -0.81 -7.55
CA GLU A 16 7.00 -0.52 -8.80
C GLU A 16 6.00 -1.64 -9.12
N ARG A 17 6.42 -2.91 -9.05
CA ARG A 17 5.50 -4.05 -9.24
C ARG A 17 4.39 -4.11 -8.20
N LEU A 18 4.68 -3.72 -6.96
CA LEU A 18 3.68 -3.61 -5.90
C LEU A 18 2.70 -2.45 -6.17
N GLN A 19 3.20 -1.32 -6.68
CA GLN A 19 2.37 -0.16 -7.05
C GLN A 19 1.39 -0.51 -8.16
N ASP A 20 1.84 -1.19 -9.20
CA ASP A 20 0.99 -1.62 -10.32
C ASP A 20 -0.08 -2.63 -9.87
N GLY A 21 0.21 -3.45 -8.86
CA GLY A 21 -0.72 -4.46 -8.35
C GLY A 21 -1.76 -3.94 -7.34
N ILE A 22 -1.53 -2.79 -6.69
CA ILE A 22 -2.28 -2.37 -5.48
C ILE A 22 -2.89 -0.95 -5.61
N GLU A 23 -2.86 -0.36 -6.81
CA GLU A 23 -3.38 1.00 -7.01
C GLU A 23 -4.87 1.12 -6.63
N ASN A 24 -5.20 2.11 -5.79
CA ASN A 24 -6.56 2.42 -5.33
C ASN A 24 -7.26 1.33 -4.50
N LEU A 25 -6.49 0.46 -3.84
CA LEU A 25 -7.00 -0.59 -2.96
C LEU A 25 -7.92 -0.04 -1.84
N LEU A 26 -9.13 -0.60 -1.74
CA LEU A 26 -10.03 -0.37 -0.62
C LEU A 26 -9.57 -1.19 0.58
N LEU A 27 -9.17 -0.52 1.67
CA LEU A 27 -8.67 -1.19 2.87
C LEU A 27 -9.75 -1.39 3.94
N LEU A 28 -10.67 -0.43 4.04
CA LEU A 28 -11.64 -0.42 5.11
C LEU A 28 -12.90 0.34 4.69
N ASN A 29 -14.05 -0.19 5.08
CA ASN A 29 -15.34 0.44 4.87
C ASN A 29 -16.11 0.50 6.20
N ILE A 30 -16.40 1.69 6.71
CA ILE A 30 -17.07 1.89 8.01
C ILE A 30 -18.12 2.99 7.95
N GLU A 31 -19.01 3.01 8.94
CA GLU A 31 -19.98 4.09 9.12
C GLU A 31 -19.46 5.14 10.12
N GLU A 32 -19.39 6.41 9.70
CA GLU A 32 -19.02 7.55 10.55
C GLU A 32 -20.19 8.55 10.63
N ASN A 33 -20.89 8.57 11.78
CA ASN A 33 -22.03 9.46 12.05
C ASN A 33 -23.14 9.32 10.99
N GLY A 34 -23.55 8.09 10.67
CA GLY A 34 -24.60 7.81 9.68
C GLY A 34 -24.15 7.91 8.21
N THR A 35 -22.88 8.22 7.94
CA THR A 35 -22.32 8.29 6.59
C THR A 35 -21.36 7.13 6.37
N GLN A 36 -21.53 6.38 5.27
CA GLN A 36 -20.55 5.38 4.85
C GLN A 36 -19.24 6.05 4.40
N VAL A 37 -18.12 5.64 4.97
CA VAL A 37 -16.79 6.16 4.68
C VAL A 37 -15.87 5.01 4.28
N MET A 38 -15.32 5.12 3.07
CA MET A 38 -14.38 4.18 2.49
C MET A 38 -12.96 4.72 2.60
N TYR A 39 -12.04 3.91 3.10
CA TYR A 39 -10.63 4.24 3.24
C TYR A 39 -9.81 3.46 2.22
N HIS A 40 -9.09 4.19 1.39
CA HIS A 40 -8.30 3.63 0.30
C HIS A 40 -6.82 3.92 0.50
N PHE A 41 -6.00 2.95 0.09
CA PHE A 41 -4.63 3.17 -0.28
C PHE A 41 -4.57 3.60 -1.74
N LYS A 42 -3.76 4.62 -2.06
CA LYS A 42 -3.56 5.07 -3.43
C LYS A 42 -2.23 4.58 -4.00
N ALA A 43 -1.13 4.94 -3.34
CA ALA A 43 0.23 4.65 -3.80
C ALA A 43 1.25 4.89 -2.68
N PHE A 44 2.48 4.44 -2.91
CA PHE A 44 3.66 4.87 -2.16
C PHE A 44 4.20 6.19 -2.76
N GLU A 45 4.60 7.15 -1.93
CA GLU A 45 5.26 8.39 -2.35
C GLU A 45 6.70 8.41 -1.82
N PRO A 46 7.71 8.76 -2.62
CA PRO A 46 9.08 8.89 -2.12
C PRO A 46 9.14 9.92 -0.99
N LYS A 47 9.90 9.64 0.07
CA LYS A 47 10.10 10.63 1.14
C LYS A 47 10.81 11.86 0.57
N LYS A 48 10.27 13.04 0.88
CA LYS A 48 10.88 14.33 0.48
C LYS A 48 12.27 14.54 1.09
N CYS A 49 12.53 13.97 2.27
CA CYS A 49 13.83 14.00 2.94
C CYS A 49 14.15 12.63 3.56
N GLY A 50 15.23 11.99 3.12
CA GLY A 50 15.72 10.71 3.64
C GLY A 50 15.49 9.53 2.69
N VAL A 51 15.84 8.32 3.15
CA VAL A 51 15.66 7.06 2.40
C VAL A 51 14.31 6.42 2.76
N GLY A 52 13.58 5.94 1.76
CA GLY A 52 12.33 5.19 1.90
C GLY A 52 11.09 5.92 1.36
N PHE A 53 9.93 5.33 1.64
CA PHE A 53 8.64 5.77 1.11
C PHE A 53 7.67 6.17 2.23
N ASP A 54 6.76 7.08 1.90
CA ASP A 54 5.54 7.38 2.62
C ASP A 54 4.34 6.72 1.93
N TYR A 55 3.25 6.55 2.67
CA TYR A 55 2.01 5.96 2.17
C TYR A 55 1.01 7.07 1.86
N VAL A 56 0.31 6.97 0.73
CA VAL A 56 -0.76 7.91 0.37
C VAL A 56 -2.11 7.23 0.59
N PHE A 57 -2.84 7.70 1.59
CA PHE A 57 -4.21 7.27 1.85
C PHE A 57 -5.21 8.38 1.54
N TYR A 58 -6.41 8.01 1.15
CA TYR A 58 -7.55 8.91 1.11
C TYR A 58 -8.79 8.23 1.67
N LYS A 59 -9.74 9.05 2.11
CA LYS A 59 -11.09 8.59 2.41
C LYS A 59 -12.10 9.20 1.48
N TYR A 60 -13.14 8.44 1.15
CA TYR A 60 -14.23 8.86 0.29
C TYR A 60 -15.57 8.55 0.95
N SER A 61 -16.52 9.46 0.80
CA SER A 61 -17.93 9.16 0.94
C SER A 61 -18.73 9.88 -0.14
N LYS A 62 -19.88 9.29 -0.51
CA LYS A 62 -20.77 9.89 -1.51
C LYS A 62 -21.26 11.28 -1.10
N GLU A 63 -21.47 11.48 0.20
CA GLU A 63 -22.01 12.72 0.77
C GLU A 63 -20.95 13.80 0.99
N ARG A 64 -19.71 13.42 1.34
CA ARG A 64 -18.65 14.35 1.77
C ARG A 64 -17.51 14.47 0.76
N GLY A 65 -17.55 13.70 -0.33
CA GLY A 65 -16.48 13.65 -1.33
C GLY A 65 -15.25 12.91 -0.85
N PHE A 66 -14.10 13.16 -1.48
CA PHE A 66 -12.84 12.53 -1.12
C PHE A 66 -11.89 13.51 -0.40
N LYS A 67 -11.04 12.97 0.47
CA LYS A 67 -10.02 13.73 1.19
C LYS A 67 -8.76 12.88 1.41
N PHE A 68 -7.61 13.42 1.00
CA PHE A 68 -6.30 12.84 1.33
C PHE A 68 -5.98 12.96 2.82
N LEU A 69 -5.39 11.90 3.37
CA LEU A 69 -4.99 11.82 4.76
C LEU A 69 -3.52 12.25 4.88
N LYS A 70 -3.27 13.43 5.45
CA LYS A 70 -1.95 14.06 5.46
C LYS A 70 -1.00 13.57 6.58
N ASP A 71 -1.49 12.74 7.49
CA ASP A 71 -0.72 12.31 8.67
C ASP A 71 -0.93 10.82 8.95
N ASN A 72 -0.03 10.01 8.40
CA ASN A 72 -0.07 8.55 8.52
C ASN A 72 0.05 8.08 9.98
N THR A 73 0.59 8.90 10.90
CA THR A 73 0.74 8.50 12.30
C THR A 73 -0.60 8.38 13.02
N LYS A 74 -1.62 9.14 12.58
CA LYS A 74 -3.00 9.02 13.07
C LYS A 74 -3.76 7.84 12.46
N TYR A 75 -3.27 7.32 11.34
CA TYR A 75 -3.90 6.24 10.58
C TYR A 75 -3.02 4.99 10.52
N LYS A 76 -2.23 4.72 11.57
CA LYS A 76 -1.37 3.53 11.67
C LYS A 76 -2.12 2.21 11.44
N PHE A 77 -3.42 2.17 11.73
CA PHE A 77 -4.25 0.99 11.46
C PHE A 77 -4.40 0.72 9.95
N LEU A 78 -4.45 1.74 9.09
CA LEU A 78 -4.51 1.56 7.63
C LEU A 78 -3.22 0.95 7.10
N VAL A 79 -2.06 1.34 7.65
CA VAL A 79 -0.77 0.73 7.30
C VAL A 79 -0.75 -0.76 7.66
N LYS A 80 -1.34 -1.13 8.82
CA LYS A 80 -1.46 -2.55 9.20
C LYS A 80 -2.35 -3.33 8.22
N LEU A 81 -3.49 -2.77 7.83
CA LEU A 81 -4.40 -3.40 6.86
C LEU A 81 -3.72 -3.57 5.50
N LEU A 82 -3.04 -2.52 5.02
CA LEU A 82 -2.26 -2.58 3.78
C LEU A 82 -1.19 -3.68 3.82
N PHE A 83 -0.53 -3.89 4.97
CA PHE A 83 0.46 -4.95 5.10
C PHE A 83 -0.15 -6.35 4.95
N LEU A 84 -1.35 -6.59 5.50
CA LEU A 84 -2.06 -7.86 5.32
C LEU A 84 -2.39 -8.11 3.85
N GLU A 85 -2.88 -7.09 3.15
CA GLU A 85 -3.21 -7.15 1.73
C GLU A 85 -1.96 -7.44 0.88
N ILE A 86 -0.83 -6.79 1.19
CA ILE A 86 0.45 -7.06 0.51
C ILE A 86 0.90 -8.50 0.75
N GLN A 87 0.76 -9.02 1.98
CA GLN A 87 1.11 -10.40 2.29
C GLN A 87 0.26 -11.39 1.50
N GLU A 88 -1.05 -11.16 1.38
CA GLU A 88 -1.92 -11.99 0.56
C GLU A 88 -1.51 -11.97 -0.92
N VAL A 89 -1.15 -10.80 -1.47
CA VAL A 89 -0.66 -10.68 -2.86
C VAL A 89 0.64 -11.46 -3.06
N ILE A 90 1.60 -11.34 -2.14
CA ILE A 90 2.88 -12.05 -2.20
C ILE A 90 2.70 -13.56 -2.03
N ASP A 91 1.87 -13.99 -1.09
CA ASP A 91 1.58 -15.41 -0.87
C ASP A 91 0.89 -16.03 -2.09
N ILE A 92 -0.05 -15.31 -2.72
CA ILE A 92 -0.63 -15.73 -4.00
C ILE A 92 0.45 -15.89 -5.07
N GLN A 93 1.40 -14.96 -5.20
CA GLN A 93 2.50 -15.10 -6.15
C GLN A 93 3.35 -16.34 -5.87
N ASN A 94 3.67 -16.62 -4.59
CA ASN A 94 4.44 -17.79 -4.21
C ASN A 94 3.71 -19.11 -4.54
N VAL A 95 2.40 -19.19 -4.28
CA VAL A 95 1.56 -20.35 -4.64
C VAL A 95 1.53 -20.55 -6.15
N TYR A 96 1.39 -19.48 -6.94
CA TYR A 96 1.44 -19.57 -8.40
C TYR A 96 2.81 -19.99 -8.93
N MET A 97 3.91 -19.60 -8.29
CA MET A 97 5.24 -20.07 -8.69
C MET A 97 5.43 -21.56 -8.40
N GLU A 98 4.98 -22.07 -7.25
CA GLU A 98 5.08 -23.50 -6.92
C GLU A 98 4.27 -24.39 -7.87
N ILE A 99 3.13 -23.89 -8.38
CA ILE A 99 2.31 -24.61 -9.37
C ILE A 99 2.97 -24.63 -10.77
N ASN A 100 3.78 -23.62 -11.09
CA ASN A 100 4.38 -23.45 -12.42
C ASN A 100 5.89 -23.77 -12.47
N SER A 101 6.51 -24.13 -11.35
CA SER A 101 7.89 -24.61 -11.31
C SER A 101 7.91 -26.13 -11.46
N ASP A 102 8.13 -26.60 -12.69
CA ASP A 102 8.54 -27.97 -13.00
C ASP A 102 9.95 -28.29 -12.45
#